data_AF-A6G3J1-F1
#
_entry.id   AF-A6G3J1-F1
#
_cell.length_a   1.000
_cell.length_b   1.000
_cell.length_c   1.000
_cell.angle_alpha   90.00
_cell.angle_beta   90.00
_cell.angle_gamma   90.00
#
_symmetry.space_group_name_H-M   'P 1'
#
loop_
_entity.id
_entity.type
_entity.pdbx_description
1 polymer ?
#
loop_
_entity_poly.entity_id
_entity_poly.type
_entity_poly.pdbx_seq_one_letter_code
_entity_poly.pdbx_strand_id
1 'polypeptide(L)'
;MIGFIVGFTPIAVAGAFALWTRVDRRPEIINLLDASPTSKRHKRSKGFDAVVLHQTGFSRGNDPTRYRKVTAHFVILPDGKIIQLHPLSAKLWAADGFNNRSVSIEFAGNFKAATGKWWSPDKYGADEPTPAQIQAGRALLRMLKSIGIRHVFAHRQSSAKRGNDPGPQIWASVGEWAIRSLELDNGGPNYAIGGGSPIPDQWRRPTP
;
A
#
# COMPACT_ATOMS: atom_id res chain seq x y z
N MET A 1 23.58 -7.52 73.07
CA MET A 1 23.57 -8.22 71.77
C MET A 1 22.17 -8.13 71.20
N ILE A 2 21.96 -7.28 70.21
CA ILE A 2 20.67 -7.07 69.52
C ILE A 2 20.94 -7.40 68.05
N GLY A 3 20.29 -8.44 67.54
CA GLY A 3 20.38 -8.86 66.14
C GLY A 3 19.10 -8.47 65.41
N PHE A 4 19.22 -7.60 64.39
CA PHE A 4 18.18 -7.34 63.41
C PHE A 4 18.41 -8.28 62.21
N ILE A 5 17.41 -9.10 61.87
CA ILE A 5 17.34 -9.81 60.58
C ILE A 5 16.21 -9.15 59.79
N VAL A 6 16.58 -8.43 58.72
CA VAL A 6 15.64 -7.88 57.74
C VAL A 6 15.37 -8.98 56.71
N GLY A 7 14.15 -9.50 56.70
CA GLY A 7 13.67 -10.42 55.67
C GLY A 7 13.37 -9.68 54.37
N PHE A 8 14.01 -10.09 53.27
CA PHE A 8 13.61 -9.70 51.92
C PHE A 8 12.72 -10.79 51.33
N THR A 9 11.46 -10.46 51.07
CA THR A 9 10.54 -11.26 50.26
C THR A 9 10.84 -11.04 48.78
N PRO A 10 11.04 -12.07 47.94
CA PRO A 10 11.13 -11.88 46.51
C PRO A 10 9.72 -11.75 45.91
N ILE A 11 9.41 -10.56 45.38
CA ILE A 11 8.30 -10.33 44.47
C ILE A 11 8.66 -11.01 43.14
N ALA A 12 8.03 -12.16 42.85
CA ALA A 12 8.11 -12.80 41.54
C ALA A 12 7.21 -12.07 40.54
N VAL A 13 7.72 -10.97 39.96
CA VAL A 13 7.19 -10.39 38.73
C VAL A 13 8.09 -10.85 37.59
N ALA A 14 7.69 -11.94 36.92
CA ALA A 14 8.23 -12.29 35.61
C ALA A 14 7.03 -12.43 34.68
N GLY A 15 6.72 -11.30 34.04
CA GLY A 15 5.65 -11.21 33.06
C GLY A 15 5.90 -12.16 31.89
N ALA A 16 4.81 -12.75 31.42
CA ALA A 16 4.74 -13.39 30.13
C ALA A 16 5.06 -12.36 29.04
N PHE A 17 6.34 -12.20 28.73
CA PHE A 17 6.77 -11.65 27.45
C PHE A 17 6.28 -12.64 26.39
N ALA A 18 5.09 -12.37 25.86
CA ALA A 18 4.65 -12.93 24.59
C ALA A 18 5.66 -12.46 23.55
N LEU A 19 6.68 -13.30 23.33
CA LEU A 19 7.68 -13.15 22.30
C LEU A 19 6.95 -13.33 20.96
N TRP A 20 6.32 -12.26 20.48
CA TRP A 20 5.88 -12.15 19.10
C TRP A 20 7.13 -12.14 18.23
N THR A 21 7.63 -13.32 17.88
CA THR A 21 8.59 -13.47 16.81
C THR A 21 7.91 -12.99 15.54
N ARG A 22 8.16 -11.73 15.14
CA ARG A 22 7.86 -11.24 13.80
C ARG A 22 8.77 -11.99 12.85
N VAL A 23 8.39 -13.21 12.50
CA VAL A 23 8.91 -13.86 11.30
C VAL A 23 8.40 -12.98 10.16
N ASP A 24 9.29 -12.18 9.60
CA ASP A 24 9.06 -11.31 8.44
C ASP A 24 8.86 -12.22 7.23
N ARG A 25 7.73 -12.93 7.19
CA ARG A 25 7.37 -13.80 6.07
C ARG A 25 7.12 -12.88 4.89
N ARG A 26 7.93 -13.02 3.85
CA ARG A 26 7.66 -12.42 2.54
C ARG A 26 6.21 -12.74 2.18
N PRO A 27 5.40 -11.75 1.75
CA PRO A 27 4.02 -12.02 1.39
C PRO A 27 4.00 -13.03 0.24
N GLU A 28 3.03 -13.93 0.29
CA GLU A 28 2.74 -14.82 -0.83
C GLU A 28 2.20 -13.98 -2.00
N ILE A 29 2.81 -14.17 -3.19
CA ILE A 29 2.43 -13.47 -4.41
C ILE A 29 1.98 -14.49 -5.43
N ILE A 30 0.72 -14.37 -5.85
CA ILE A 30 0.16 -15.18 -6.94
C ILE A 30 0.66 -14.60 -8.26
N ASN A 31 1.49 -15.36 -8.97
CA ASN A 31 2.04 -14.97 -10.26
C ASN A 31 0.98 -15.14 -11.37
N LEU A 32 0.57 -14.03 -11.99
CA LEU A 32 -0.32 -14.01 -13.14
C LEU A 32 0.31 -13.29 -14.34
N LEU A 33 1.65 -13.31 -14.43
CA LEU A 33 2.38 -12.67 -15.53
C LEU A 33 1.89 -13.21 -16.87
N ASP A 34 1.85 -14.53 -17.07
CA ASP A 34 1.49 -15.10 -18.39
C ASP A 34 0.00 -14.95 -18.71
N ALA A 35 -0.85 -14.82 -17.69
CA ALA A 35 -2.28 -14.61 -17.85
C ALA A 35 -2.67 -13.14 -18.10
N SER A 36 -1.73 -12.19 -17.95
CA SER A 36 -2.00 -10.75 -18.04
C SER A 36 -1.55 -10.18 -19.39
N PRO A 37 -2.34 -9.28 -20.02
CA PRO A 37 -2.04 -8.79 -21.37
C PRO A 37 -0.64 -8.18 -21.51
N THR A 38 0.17 -8.75 -22.40
CA THR A 38 1.53 -8.25 -22.69
C THR A 38 1.50 -6.89 -23.39
N SER A 39 0.40 -6.56 -24.10
CA SER A 39 0.19 -5.28 -24.78
C SER A 39 0.22 -4.05 -23.88
N LYS A 40 0.08 -4.23 -22.56
CA LYS A 40 0.20 -3.15 -21.56
C LYS A 40 1.63 -2.87 -21.13
N ARG A 41 2.56 -3.75 -21.48
CA ARG A 41 3.96 -3.68 -21.05
C ARG A 41 4.73 -2.86 -22.06
N HIS A 42 5.37 -1.82 -21.58
CA HIS A 42 6.25 -0.99 -22.40
C HIS A 42 7.68 -1.12 -21.92
N LYS A 43 8.63 -0.88 -22.84
CA LYS A 43 10.05 -0.81 -22.49
C LYS A 43 10.25 0.27 -21.43
N ARG A 44 10.92 -0.11 -20.34
CA ARG A 44 11.43 0.83 -19.34
C ARG A 44 12.86 1.17 -19.71
N SER A 45 13.15 2.46 -19.86
CA SER A 45 14.47 2.96 -20.26
C SER A 45 15.40 3.25 -19.08
N LYS A 46 14.87 3.28 -17.85
CA LYS A 46 15.59 3.64 -16.62
C LYS A 46 15.24 2.66 -15.49
N GLY A 47 16.03 2.67 -14.42
CA GLY A 47 15.65 1.99 -13.17
C GLY A 47 14.36 2.56 -12.58
N PHE A 48 13.79 1.84 -11.63
CA PHE A 48 12.64 2.28 -10.85
C PHE A 48 13.03 2.34 -9.38
N ASP A 49 12.53 3.35 -8.67
CA ASP A 49 12.81 3.56 -7.26
C ASP A 49 11.58 4.04 -6.48
N ALA A 50 10.42 4.02 -7.12
CA ALA A 50 9.16 4.45 -6.55
C ALA A 50 8.07 3.38 -6.62
N VAL A 51 7.15 3.44 -5.67
CA VAL A 51 5.83 2.81 -5.77
C VAL A 51 4.77 3.88 -5.88
N VAL A 52 3.75 3.64 -6.69
CA VAL A 52 2.52 4.44 -6.70
C VAL A 52 1.37 3.57 -6.23
N LEU A 53 0.69 4.03 -5.18
CA LEU A 53 -0.49 3.39 -4.63
C LEU A 53 -1.72 3.88 -5.39
N HIS A 54 -2.60 2.93 -5.69
CA HIS A 54 -3.83 3.15 -6.42
C HIS A 54 -5.03 2.47 -5.77
N GLN A 55 -6.23 2.92 -6.13
CA GLN A 55 -7.44 2.11 -6.02
C GLN A 55 -8.02 1.80 -7.40
N THR A 56 -8.53 0.58 -7.53
CA THR A 56 -9.13 0.12 -8.80
C THR A 56 -10.42 0.86 -9.15
N GLY A 57 -11.10 1.43 -8.14
CA GLY A 57 -12.42 2.04 -8.28
C GLY A 57 -13.54 1.01 -8.44
N PHE A 58 -13.28 -0.27 -8.18
CA PHE A 58 -14.27 -1.36 -8.19
C PHE A 58 -13.76 -2.59 -7.43
N SER A 59 -14.65 -3.42 -6.90
CA SER A 59 -14.30 -4.76 -6.41
C SER A 59 -14.93 -5.86 -7.26
N ARG A 60 -14.17 -6.92 -7.53
CA ARG A 60 -14.63 -8.17 -8.17
C ARG A 60 -14.49 -9.37 -7.22
N GLY A 61 -14.42 -9.11 -5.91
CA GLY A 61 -14.22 -10.13 -4.89
C GLY A 61 -12.79 -10.70 -4.88
N ASN A 62 -12.66 -11.94 -4.41
CA ASN A 62 -11.38 -12.57 -4.07
C ASN A 62 -10.84 -13.55 -5.13
N ASP A 63 -11.42 -13.56 -6.34
CA ASP A 63 -10.90 -14.35 -7.45
C ASP A 63 -9.79 -13.58 -8.19
N PRO A 64 -8.51 -14.02 -8.11
CA PRO A 64 -7.37 -13.38 -8.78
C PRO A 64 -7.56 -13.15 -10.27
N THR A 65 -8.22 -14.09 -10.95
CA THR A 65 -8.30 -14.10 -12.42
C THR A 65 -9.19 -12.98 -12.97
N ARG A 66 -10.09 -12.44 -12.13
CA ARG A 66 -10.99 -11.33 -12.48
C ARG A 66 -10.29 -9.97 -12.60
N TYR A 67 -9.04 -9.88 -12.15
CA TYR A 67 -8.23 -8.66 -12.15
C TYR A 67 -7.12 -8.66 -13.21
N ARG A 68 -6.97 -9.73 -14.01
CA ARG A 68 -5.91 -9.85 -15.04
C ARG A 68 -5.83 -8.69 -16.05
N LYS A 69 -6.93 -7.93 -16.20
CA LYS A 69 -7.04 -6.76 -17.08
C LYS A 69 -6.85 -5.42 -16.35
N VAL A 70 -6.44 -5.39 -15.08
CA VAL A 70 -6.00 -4.16 -14.41
C VAL A 70 -4.62 -3.74 -14.98
N THR A 71 -4.33 -2.45 -15.08
CA THR A 71 -3.03 -1.94 -15.58
C THR A 71 -2.16 -1.59 -14.38
N ALA A 72 -1.64 -2.59 -13.69
CA ALA A 72 -0.75 -2.40 -12.54
C ALA A 72 0.24 -3.55 -12.43
N HIS A 73 1.32 -3.36 -11.69
CA HIS A 73 2.26 -4.44 -11.40
C HIS A 73 1.68 -5.42 -10.41
N PHE A 74 1.02 -4.90 -9.37
CA PHE A 74 0.35 -5.68 -8.35
C PHE A 74 -1.09 -5.24 -8.13
N VAL A 75 -1.94 -6.19 -7.74
CA VAL A 75 -3.27 -5.90 -7.17
C VAL A 75 -3.40 -6.61 -5.83
N ILE A 76 -4.03 -5.97 -4.86
CA ILE A 76 -4.31 -6.51 -3.53
C ILE A 76 -5.82 -6.69 -3.36
N LEU A 77 -6.24 -7.94 -3.22
CA LEU A 77 -7.65 -8.33 -3.12
C LEU A 77 -8.20 -8.12 -1.70
N PRO A 78 -9.54 -8.08 -1.51
CA PRO A 78 -10.16 -7.87 -0.20
C PRO A 78 -9.71 -8.85 0.90
N ASP A 79 -9.37 -10.09 0.54
CA ASP A 79 -8.83 -11.09 1.48
C ASP A 79 -7.32 -10.98 1.75
N GLY A 80 -6.65 -9.96 1.19
CA GLY A 80 -5.22 -9.73 1.35
C GLY A 80 -4.33 -10.51 0.39
N LYS A 81 -4.88 -11.32 -0.53
CA LYS A 81 -4.07 -11.94 -1.59
C LYS A 81 -3.42 -10.86 -2.46
N ILE A 82 -2.14 -11.05 -2.72
CA ILE A 82 -1.35 -10.20 -3.62
C ILE A 82 -1.18 -10.94 -4.94
N ILE A 83 -1.58 -10.31 -6.03
CA ILE A 83 -1.38 -10.85 -7.38
C ILE A 83 -0.37 -9.99 -8.11
N GLN A 84 0.55 -10.61 -8.86
CA GLN A 84 1.45 -9.91 -9.75
C GLN A 84 0.99 -10.09 -11.20
N LEU A 85 0.62 -8.98 -11.86
CA LEU A 85 0.13 -8.99 -13.24
C LEU A 85 1.23 -8.67 -14.25
N HIS A 86 2.20 -7.83 -13.87
CA HIS A 86 3.25 -7.37 -14.77
C HIS A 86 4.63 -7.37 -14.10
N PRO A 87 5.70 -7.66 -14.85
CA PRO A 87 7.05 -7.72 -14.28
C PRO A 87 7.51 -6.31 -13.89
N LEU A 88 8.31 -6.18 -12.83
CA LEU A 88 8.79 -4.87 -12.35
C LEU A 88 9.61 -4.12 -13.41
N SER A 89 10.29 -4.87 -14.29
CA SER A 89 11.05 -4.34 -15.43
C SER A 89 10.17 -3.67 -16.49
N ALA A 90 8.87 -3.97 -16.55
CA ALA A 90 7.96 -3.31 -17.48
C ALA A 90 7.55 -1.92 -16.98
N LYS A 91 7.50 -0.96 -17.90
CA LYS A 91 6.77 0.29 -17.71
C LYS A 91 5.30 0.05 -18.02
N LEU A 92 4.41 0.63 -17.22
CA LEU A 92 2.97 0.66 -17.45
C LEU A 92 2.49 2.11 -17.56
N TRP A 93 1.36 2.33 -18.23
CA TRP A 93 0.65 3.62 -18.23
C TRP A 93 -0.43 3.59 -17.14
N ALA A 94 0.00 3.77 -15.89
CA ALA A 94 -0.85 3.59 -14.71
C ALA A 94 -0.82 4.79 -13.75
N ALA A 95 0.24 5.60 -13.79
CA ALA A 95 0.58 6.59 -12.78
C ALA A 95 1.08 7.93 -13.38
N ASP A 96 0.55 8.33 -14.54
CA ASP A 96 0.85 9.61 -15.21
C ASP A 96 2.36 9.98 -15.20
N GLY A 97 2.74 11.07 -14.52
CA GLY A 97 4.12 11.56 -14.45
C GLY A 97 5.12 10.58 -13.81
N PHE A 98 4.64 9.61 -13.02
CA PHE A 98 5.51 8.64 -12.34
C PHE A 98 5.78 7.35 -13.14
N ASN A 99 5.07 7.11 -14.25
CA ASN A 99 5.13 5.87 -15.04
C ASN A 99 6.56 5.34 -15.28
N ASN A 100 7.50 6.23 -15.62
CA ASN A 100 8.87 5.83 -15.97
C ASN A 100 9.71 5.34 -14.79
N ARG A 101 9.36 5.67 -13.54
CA ARG A 101 10.16 5.35 -12.34
C ARG A 101 9.41 4.54 -11.28
N SER A 102 8.16 4.19 -11.52
CA SER A 102 7.34 3.52 -10.52
C SER A 102 6.91 2.10 -10.86
N VAL A 103 6.62 1.36 -9.79
CA VAL A 103 5.79 0.16 -9.74
C VAL A 103 4.40 0.57 -9.23
N SER A 104 3.33 0.17 -9.91
CA SER A 104 1.96 0.48 -9.51
C SER A 104 1.33 -0.66 -8.71
N ILE A 105 0.73 -0.32 -7.56
CA ILE A 105 -0.01 -1.25 -6.69
C ILE A 105 -1.45 -0.77 -6.60
N GLU A 106 -2.37 -1.63 -7.01
CA GLU A 106 -3.81 -1.37 -6.98
C GLU A 106 -4.48 -2.08 -5.81
N PHE A 107 -5.24 -1.35 -5.01
CA PHE A 107 -6.13 -1.96 -4.02
C PHE A 107 -7.51 -2.17 -4.65
N ALA A 108 -8.00 -3.42 -4.59
CA ALA A 108 -9.32 -3.77 -5.10
C ALA A 108 -10.41 -3.12 -4.25
N GLY A 109 -11.25 -2.28 -4.86
CA GLY A 109 -12.31 -1.54 -4.19
C GLY A 109 -12.56 -0.16 -4.79
N ASN A 110 -13.77 0.34 -4.57
CA ASN A 110 -14.14 1.75 -4.70
C ASN A 110 -14.15 2.37 -3.30
N PHE A 111 -13.13 3.14 -2.95
CA PHE A 111 -12.95 3.66 -1.60
C PHE A 111 -13.43 5.08 -1.44
N LYS A 112 -13.98 5.34 -0.25
CA LYS A 112 -14.56 6.62 0.16
C LYS A 112 -13.58 7.76 0.04
N ALA A 113 -14.03 8.89 -0.49
CA ALA A 113 -13.27 10.12 -0.47
C ALA A 113 -13.29 10.80 0.90
N ALA A 114 -12.39 11.74 1.12
CA ALA A 114 -12.38 12.54 2.37
C ALA A 114 -13.67 13.36 2.56
N THR A 115 -14.42 13.62 1.48
CA THR A 115 -15.75 14.23 1.53
C THR A 115 -16.84 13.27 2.03
N GLY A 116 -16.50 12.02 2.34
CA GLY A 116 -17.43 10.97 2.74
C GLY A 116 -18.17 10.29 1.58
N LYS A 117 -17.84 10.65 0.32
CA LYS A 117 -18.54 10.15 -0.87
C LYS A 117 -17.72 9.08 -1.60
N TRP A 118 -18.41 8.10 -2.16
CA TRP A 118 -17.85 7.15 -3.12
C TRP A 118 -18.10 7.61 -4.55
N TRP A 119 -17.29 7.12 -5.48
CA TRP A 119 -17.49 7.42 -6.90
C TRP A 119 -18.51 6.44 -7.49
N SER A 120 -19.71 6.94 -7.87
CA SER A 120 -20.78 6.13 -8.47
C SER A 120 -21.05 4.79 -7.73
N PRO A 121 -21.37 4.84 -6.43
CA PRO A 121 -21.46 3.65 -5.58
C PRO A 121 -22.46 2.60 -6.07
N ASP A 122 -23.59 3.02 -6.66
CA ASP A 122 -24.59 2.10 -7.21
C ASP A 122 -24.05 1.20 -8.33
N LYS A 123 -22.98 1.65 -9.02
CA LYS A 123 -22.35 0.91 -10.12
C LYS A 123 -21.12 0.12 -9.67
N TYR A 124 -20.31 0.68 -8.77
CA TYR A 124 -18.99 0.14 -8.45
C TYR A 124 -18.84 -0.35 -7.01
N GLY A 125 -19.90 -0.25 -6.21
CA GLY A 125 -19.88 -0.55 -4.78
C GLY A 125 -19.42 0.65 -3.95
N ALA A 126 -19.63 0.55 -2.64
CA ALA A 126 -19.13 1.49 -1.64
C ALA A 126 -18.24 0.70 -0.67
N ASP A 127 -17.01 0.44 -1.10
CA ASP A 127 -16.09 -0.42 -0.36
C ASP A 127 -15.33 0.38 0.71
N GLU A 128 -14.85 -0.33 1.73
CA GLU A 128 -13.85 0.14 2.69
C GLU A 128 -12.62 -0.79 2.62
N PRO A 129 -11.39 -0.27 2.75
CA PRO A 129 -10.19 -1.11 2.80
C PRO A 129 -10.25 -2.13 3.95
N THR A 130 -10.03 -3.40 3.63
CA THR A 130 -10.02 -4.43 4.67
C THR A 130 -8.71 -4.42 5.47
N PRO A 131 -8.72 -4.93 6.72
CA PRO A 131 -7.48 -5.13 7.48
C PRO A 131 -6.48 -6.02 6.75
N ALA A 132 -6.96 -7.04 6.02
CA ALA A 132 -6.11 -7.94 5.25
C ALA A 132 -5.42 -7.22 4.08
N GLN A 133 -6.14 -6.34 3.37
CA GLN A 133 -5.57 -5.47 2.34
C GLN A 133 -4.48 -4.57 2.90
N ILE A 134 -4.74 -3.92 4.03
CA ILE A 134 -3.77 -3.04 4.69
C ILE A 134 -2.50 -3.82 5.05
N GLN A 135 -2.63 -4.99 5.68
CA GLN A 135 -1.48 -5.81 6.06
C GLN A 135 -0.68 -6.29 4.83
N ALA A 136 -1.37 -6.73 3.78
CA ALA A 136 -0.74 -7.14 2.54
C ALA A 136 0.00 -5.98 1.85
N GLY A 137 -0.60 -4.79 1.82
CA GLY A 137 0.04 -3.58 1.26
C GLY A 137 1.32 -3.21 2.01
N ARG A 138 1.29 -3.28 3.34
CA ARG A 138 2.47 -3.04 4.19
C ARG A 138 3.57 -4.08 3.94
N ALA A 139 3.21 -5.36 3.85
CA ALA A 139 4.15 -6.44 3.59
C ALA A 139 4.79 -6.32 2.19
N LEU A 140 4.02 -5.96 1.17
CA LEU A 140 4.52 -5.73 -0.18
C LEU A 140 5.47 -4.54 -0.24
N LEU A 141 5.13 -3.42 0.41
CA LEU A 141 6.03 -2.26 0.48
C LEU A 141 7.35 -2.59 1.18
N ARG A 142 7.34 -3.42 2.24
CA ARG A 142 8.58 -3.88 2.89
C ARG A 142 9.44 -4.72 1.92
N MET A 143 8.83 -5.66 1.19
CA MET A 143 9.54 -6.42 0.16
C MET A 143 10.12 -5.50 -0.91
N LEU A 144 9.34 -4.56 -1.42
CA LEU A 144 9.76 -3.64 -2.47
C LEU A 144 10.87 -2.69 -1.99
N LYS A 145 10.83 -2.23 -0.74
CA LYS A 145 11.92 -1.48 -0.10
C LYS A 145 13.22 -2.30 -0.09
N SER A 146 13.15 -3.60 0.22
CA SER A 146 14.34 -4.47 0.27
C SER A 146 15.04 -4.64 -1.08
N ILE A 147 14.35 -4.35 -2.20
CA ILE A 147 14.93 -4.40 -3.55
C ILE A 147 15.23 -3.01 -4.14
N GLY A 148 15.23 -1.96 -3.31
CA GLY A 148 15.70 -0.63 -3.68
C GLY A 148 14.63 0.43 -3.96
N ILE A 149 13.34 0.16 -3.69
CA ILE A 149 12.33 1.24 -3.65
C ILE A 149 12.68 2.20 -2.51
N ARG A 150 12.64 3.50 -2.81
CA ARG A 150 12.90 4.59 -1.86
C ARG A 150 11.71 5.53 -1.71
N HIS A 151 10.81 5.54 -2.69
CA HIS A 151 9.67 6.45 -2.71
C HIS A 151 8.33 5.73 -2.69
N VAL A 152 7.36 6.35 -2.02
CA VAL A 152 5.94 5.96 -2.07
C VAL A 152 5.10 7.18 -2.40
N PHE A 153 4.31 7.09 -3.46
CA PHE A 153 3.44 8.17 -3.91
C PHE A 153 1.99 7.70 -4.01
N ALA A 154 1.07 8.65 -3.96
CA ALA A 154 -0.31 8.45 -4.40
C ALA A 154 -0.44 8.89 -5.86
N HIS A 155 -1.31 8.24 -6.63
CA HIS A 155 -1.55 8.65 -8.01
C HIS A 155 -2.00 10.12 -8.12
N ARG A 156 -2.79 10.63 -7.15
CA ARG A 156 -3.19 12.05 -7.08
C ARG A 156 -2.03 13.02 -7.21
N GLN A 157 -0.83 12.67 -6.73
CA GLN A 157 0.34 13.55 -6.78
C GLN A 157 0.87 13.78 -8.20
N SER A 158 0.35 13.06 -9.20
CA SER A 158 0.74 13.22 -10.62
C SER A 158 -0.42 13.45 -11.59
N SER A 159 -1.66 13.52 -11.09
CA SER A 159 -2.85 13.48 -11.94
C SER A 159 -3.93 14.48 -11.51
N ALA A 160 -4.39 15.31 -12.46
CA ALA A 160 -5.50 16.24 -12.25
C ALA A 160 -6.87 15.53 -12.13
N LYS A 161 -6.97 14.28 -12.59
CA LYS A 161 -8.24 13.53 -12.70
C LYS A 161 -8.38 12.42 -11.65
N ARG A 162 -7.39 12.27 -10.76
CA ARG A 162 -7.32 11.18 -9.77
C ARG A 162 -7.22 11.71 -8.35
N GLY A 163 -7.99 12.77 -8.04
CA GLY A 163 -7.93 13.45 -6.74
C GLY A 163 -8.19 12.54 -5.54
N ASN A 164 -8.95 11.45 -5.70
CA ASN A 164 -9.24 10.47 -4.64
C ASN A 164 -8.37 9.20 -4.70
N ASP A 165 -7.32 9.15 -5.51
CA ASP A 165 -6.53 7.93 -5.71
C ASP A 165 -5.25 7.98 -4.86
N PRO A 166 -4.97 7.01 -3.94
CA PRO A 166 -5.63 5.72 -3.70
C PRO A 166 -6.82 5.74 -2.71
N GLY A 167 -7.11 6.91 -2.16
CA GLY A 167 -8.13 7.10 -1.14
C GLY A 167 -7.50 7.40 0.22
N PRO A 168 -8.17 8.22 1.05
CA PRO A 168 -7.68 8.64 2.36
C PRO A 168 -7.20 7.49 3.24
N GLN A 169 -8.01 6.44 3.37
CA GLN A 169 -7.72 5.36 4.31
C GLN A 169 -6.57 4.45 3.85
N ILE A 170 -6.47 4.16 2.55
CA ILE A 170 -5.31 3.46 1.99
C ILE A 170 -4.05 4.29 2.21
N TRP A 171 -4.09 5.60 1.92
CA TRP A 171 -2.94 6.45 2.13
C TRP A 171 -2.52 6.50 3.60
N ALA A 172 -3.45 6.77 4.52
CA ALA A 172 -3.18 6.83 5.96
C ALA A 172 -2.63 5.51 6.52
N SER A 173 -3.18 4.38 6.07
CA SER A 173 -2.89 3.07 6.65
C SER A 173 -1.68 2.39 6.02
N VAL A 174 -1.36 2.71 4.76
CA VAL A 174 -0.29 2.07 4.00
C VAL A 174 0.80 3.07 3.60
N GLY A 175 0.44 4.16 2.91
CA GLY A 175 1.39 5.18 2.45
C GLY A 175 2.12 5.88 3.59
N GLU A 176 1.38 6.53 4.49
CA GLU A 176 1.92 7.20 5.67
C GLU A 176 2.61 6.22 6.63
N TRP A 177 2.06 5.02 6.76
CA TRP A 177 2.74 3.98 7.53
C TRP A 177 4.11 3.66 6.95
N ALA A 178 4.25 3.58 5.62
CA ALA A 178 5.51 3.26 4.97
C ALA A 178 6.52 4.41 5.09
N ILE A 179 6.05 5.67 5.08
CA ILE A 179 6.90 6.83 5.39
C ILE A 179 7.45 6.69 6.82
N ARG A 180 6.57 6.48 7.81
CA ARG A 180 6.97 6.42 9.23
C ARG A 180 7.77 5.18 9.61
N SER A 181 7.50 4.04 8.97
CA SER A 181 8.00 2.72 9.42
C SER A 181 9.06 2.13 8.51
N LEU A 182 9.11 2.54 7.25
CA LEU A 182 10.06 2.07 6.24
C LEU A 182 10.95 3.20 5.71
N GLU A 183 10.76 4.42 6.20
CA GLU A 183 11.51 5.62 5.78
C GLU A 183 11.41 5.87 4.27
N LEU A 184 10.26 5.52 3.67
CA LEU A 184 9.99 5.87 2.29
C LEU A 184 9.68 7.36 2.18
N ASP A 185 10.12 7.97 1.09
CA ASP A 185 9.88 9.39 0.82
C ASP A 185 8.70 9.59 -0.14
N ASN A 186 7.81 10.53 0.18
CA ASN A 186 6.69 10.92 -0.67
C ASN A 186 6.86 12.29 -1.34
N GLY A 187 8.05 12.90 -1.21
CA GLY A 187 8.44 14.21 -1.70
C GLY A 187 8.12 15.37 -0.76
N GLY A 188 7.44 15.12 0.37
CA GLY A 188 7.09 16.14 1.37
C GLY A 188 5.68 16.74 1.22
N PRO A 189 5.32 17.72 2.08
CA PRO A 189 3.95 18.23 2.22
C PRO A 189 3.31 18.79 0.94
N ASN A 190 4.08 19.48 0.11
CA ASN A 190 3.59 20.17 -1.08
C ASN A 190 3.97 19.47 -2.39
N TYR A 191 4.43 18.22 -2.31
CA TYR A 191 4.95 17.54 -3.49
C TYR A 191 3.82 17.01 -4.39
N ALA A 192 3.83 17.52 -5.61
CA ALA A 192 3.10 17.01 -6.76
C ALA A 192 3.88 17.34 -8.03
N ILE A 193 3.60 16.62 -9.11
CA ILE A 193 4.17 16.84 -10.43
C ILE A 193 3.07 16.90 -11.49
N GLY A 194 3.37 17.55 -12.62
CA GLY A 194 2.39 17.72 -13.70
C GLY A 194 1.13 18.43 -13.19
N GLY A 195 -0.04 17.89 -13.54
CA GLY A 195 -1.33 18.38 -13.05
C GLY A 195 -1.77 17.79 -11.71
N GLY A 196 -0.88 17.11 -10.98
CA GLY A 196 -1.19 16.48 -9.71
C GLY A 196 -1.49 17.44 -8.56
N SER A 197 -1.91 16.88 -7.44
CA SER A 197 -2.17 17.62 -6.20
C SER A 197 -1.50 16.94 -5.01
N PRO A 198 -0.89 17.70 -4.08
CA PRO A 198 -0.20 17.14 -2.92
C PRO A 198 -1.12 16.29 -2.04
N ILE A 199 -0.55 15.43 -1.20
CA ILE A 199 -1.33 14.69 -0.19
C ILE A 199 -1.91 15.70 0.82
N PRO A 200 -3.22 15.72 1.04
CA PRO A 200 -3.84 16.63 1.99
C PRO A 200 -3.65 16.11 3.42
N ASP A 201 -3.56 17.00 4.40
CA ASP A 201 -3.27 16.63 5.80
C ASP A 201 -4.30 15.66 6.39
N GLN A 202 -5.56 15.78 5.97
CA GLN A 202 -6.64 14.86 6.36
C GLN A 202 -6.40 13.39 5.94
N TRP A 203 -5.51 13.10 4.98
CA TRP A 203 -5.13 11.73 4.63
C TRP A 203 -3.96 11.22 5.47
N ARG A 204 -3.29 12.08 6.25
CA ARG A 204 -2.06 11.71 6.96
C ARG A 204 -2.31 10.91 8.25
N ARG A 205 -3.56 10.88 8.69
CA ARG A 205 -4.02 10.19 9.89
C ARG A 205 -5.22 9.32 9.52
N PRO A 206 -5.34 8.10 10.08
CA PRO A 206 -6.59 7.35 9.98
C PRO A 206 -7.72 8.19 10.55
N THR A 207 -8.85 8.26 9.84
CA THR A 207 -10.09 8.80 10.41
C THR A 207 -10.48 7.93 11.61
N PRO A 208 -10.91 8.51 12.75
CA PRO A 208 -11.40 7.75 13.90
C PRO A 208 -12.51 6.75 13.55
#